data_AF-A0A7X9J9U9-F1
#
_entry.id   AF-A0A7X9J9U9-F1
#
_cell.length_a   1.000
_cell.length_b   1.000
_cell.length_c   1.000
_cell.angle_alpha   90.00
_cell.angle_beta   90.00
_cell.angle_gamma   90.00
#
_symmetry.space_group_name_H-M   'P 1'
#
loop_
_entity.id
_entity.type
_entity.pdbx_description
1 polymer ?
#
loop_
_entity_poly.entity_id
_entity_poly.type
_entity_poly.pdbx_seq_one_letter_code
_entity_poly.pdbx_strand_id
1 'polypeptide(L)'
;MSSLTPQLELPVLVVDNAHWQNTASSGKEPQEYSVHTHQGFILSTGSFDFSVPDEMDFHGPNIIQIILGKDRLYAMAYEEDVTEYTVRAGNVVPLYGSTSFTGFEGGEKVILAIGHLSPSSEENPQPKFTVQWAGVVNIV
;
A
#
# COMPACT_ATOMS: atom_id res chain seq x y z
N MET A 1 -27.36 -12.28 26.22
CA MET A 1 -27.84 -11.65 24.97
C MET A 1 -26.61 -11.25 24.17
N SER A 2 -26.12 -12.14 23.31
CA SER A 2 -24.94 -11.86 22.48
C SER A 2 -25.34 -10.94 21.33
N SER A 3 -24.72 -9.77 21.26
CA SER A 3 -24.86 -8.85 20.14
C SER A 3 -24.16 -9.46 18.93
N LEU A 4 -24.91 -10.09 18.04
CA LEU A 4 -24.47 -10.43 16.69
C LEU A 4 -24.48 -9.15 15.85
N THR A 5 -23.55 -8.24 16.14
CA THR A 5 -23.20 -7.24 15.15
C THR A 5 -22.29 -7.98 14.17
N PRO A 6 -22.62 -8.08 12.87
CA PRO A 6 -21.65 -8.56 11.90
C PRO A 6 -20.46 -7.61 12.00
N GLN A 7 -19.31 -8.11 12.47
CA GLN A 7 -18.07 -7.39 12.23
C GLN A 7 -17.98 -7.30 10.72
N LEU A 8 -17.97 -6.06 10.20
CA LEU A 8 -17.80 -5.83 8.78
C LEU A 8 -16.43 -6.43 8.41
N GLU A 9 -16.43 -7.61 7.79
CA GLU A 9 -15.21 -8.23 7.29
C GLU A 9 -14.73 -7.35 6.13
N LEU A 10 -13.57 -6.72 6.32
CA LEU A 10 -12.92 -5.95 5.28
C LEU A 10 -12.39 -6.93 4.22
N PRO A 11 -12.50 -6.60 2.92
CA PRO A 11 -11.96 -7.46 1.87
C PRO A 11 -10.44 -7.55 2.00
N VAL A 12 -9.90 -8.73 1.71
CA VAL A 12 -8.47 -8.99 1.71
C VAL A 12 -7.92 -8.85 0.29
N LEU A 13 -6.92 -8.00 0.13
CA LEU A 13 -6.14 -7.83 -1.09
C LEU A 13 -4.81 -8.53 -0.91
N VAL A 14 -4.53 -9.54 -1.72
CA VAL A 14 -3.28 -10.32 -1.62
C VAL A 14 -2.25 -9.74 -2.56
N VAL A 15 -1.13 -9.28 -2.01
CA VAL A 15 0.01 -8.81 -2.82
C VAL A 15 0.57 -9.98 -3.63
N ASP A 16 0.55 -9.83 -4.94
CA ASP A 16 1.02 -10.83 -5.88
C ASP A 16 1.65 -10.21 -7.14
N ASN A 17 2.17 -11.07 -8.01
CA ASN A 17 2.75 -10.66 -9.29
C ASN A 17 1.70 -10.27 -10.35
N ALA A 18 0.46 -10.76 -10.24
CA ALA A 18 -0.58 -10.46 -11.22
C ALA A 18 -1.03 -9.00 -11.12
N HIS A 19 -1.01 -8.43 -9.92
CA HIS A 19 -1.39 -7.05 -9.64
C HIS A 19 -0.20 -6.08 -9.57
N TRP A 20 1.03 -6.60 -9.66
CA TRP A 20 2.22 -5.75 -9.64
C TRP A 20 2.28 -4.91 -10.92
N GLN A 21 2.13 -3.60 -10.76
CA GLN A 21 2.21 -2.56 -11.79
C GLN A 21 3.65 -2.28 -12.21
N ASN A 22 4.42 -3.34 -12.44
CA ASN A 22 5.76 -3.22 -13.01
C ASN A 22 5.67 -3.09 -14.54
N THR A 23 6.73 -2.55 -15.13
CA THR A 23 6.89 -2.49 -16.59
C THR A 23 7.32 -3.85 -17.16
N ALA A 24 6.77 -4.97 -16.66
CA ALA A 24 7.24 -6.30 -17.02
C ALA A 24 7.34 -6.48 -18.54
N SER A 25 8.51 -6.97 -18.95
CA SER A 25 8.90 -7.33 -20.32
C SER A 25 8.01 -8.38 -21.00
N SER A 26 7.01 -8.92 -20.28
CA SER A 26 6.08 -9.95 -20.78
C SER A 26 4.95 -9.40 -21.65
N GLY A 27 4.76 -8.07 -21.70
CA GLY A 27 3.73 -7.42 -22.51
C GLY A 27 2.30 -7.65 -22.03
N LYS A 28 2.09 -8.27 -20.85
CA LYS A 28 0.78 -8.41 -20.22
C LYS A 28 0.50 -7.21 -19.34
N GLU A 29 -0.69 -6.63 -19.50
CA GLU A 29 -1.17 -5.58 -18.59
C GLU A 29 -1.44 -6.18 -17.19
N PRO A 30 -0.93 -5.55 -16.13
CA PRO A 30 -1.16 -5.99 -14.76
C PRO A 30 -2.63 -5.81 -14.36
N GLN A 31 -3.12 -6.70 -13.50
CA GLN A 31 -4.48 -6.65 -12.96
C GLN A 31 -4.62 -5.53 -11.92
N GLU A 32 -5.84 -5.04 -11.75
CA GLU A 32 -6.21 -4.07 -10.72
C GLU A 32 -7.23 -4.72 -9.78
N TYR A 33 -7.17 -4.38 -8.50
CA TYR A 33 -8.16 -4.82 -7.52
C TYR A 33 -9.46 -4.01 -7.66
N SER A 34 -10.55 -4.59 -7.17
CA SER A 34 -11.83 -3.88 -7.00
C SER A 34 -12.36 -4.12 -5.59
N VAL A 35 -12.67 -3.04 -4.88
CA VAL A 35 -13.16 -3.05 -3.50
C VAL A 35 -14.49 -2.30 -3.43
N HIS A 36 -15.53 -2.98 -2.91
CA HIS A 36 -16.89 -2.45 -2.81
C HIS A 36 -17.21 -1.77 -1.46
N THR A 37 -16.22 -1.64 -0.58
CA THR A 37 -16.39 -0.99 0.72
C THR A 37 -15.57 0.29 0.78
N HIS A 38 -16.20 1.33 1.30
CA HIS A 38 -15.58 2.65 1.47
C HIS A 38 -14.81 2.76 2.80
N GLN A 39 -14.95 1.75 3.68
CA GLN A 39 -14.36 1.75 5.02
C GLN A 39 -12.91 1.26 5.04
N GLY A 40 -12.48 0.54 4.00
CA GLY A 40 -11.11 0.08 3.84
C GLY A 40 -10.98 -1.38 3.41
N PHE A 41 -9.76 -1.89 3.51
CA PHE A 41 -9.42 -3.25 3.13
C PHE A 41 -8.21 -3.74 3.95
N ILE A 42 -7.97 -5.04 3.95
CA ILE A 42 -6.78 -5.67 4.52
C ILE A 42 -5.82 -5.95 3.36
N LEU A 43 -4.59 -5.47 3.43
CA LEU A 43 -3.53 -5.79 2.49
C LEU A 43 -2.69 -6.94 3.07
N SER A 44 -2.71 -8.09 2.42
CA SER A 44 -1.95 -9.28 2.82
C SER A 44 -0.66 -9.38 2.01
N THR A 45 0.48 -9.36 2.70
CA THR A 45 1.83 -9.32 2.09
C THR A 45 2.58 -10.65 2.23
N GLY A 46 2.07 -11.59 3.03
CA GLY A 46 2.80 -12.79 3.45
C GLY A 46 3.14 -13.79 2.33
N SER A 47 2.53 -13.67 1.16
CA SER A 47 2.81 -14.52 -0.01
C SER A 47 3.76 -13.88 -1.03
N PHE A 48 4.20 -12.65 -0.81
CA PHE A 48 5.06 -11.93 -1.75
C PHE A 48 6.48 -11.79 -1.21
N ASP A 49 7.47 -12.14 -2.03
CA ASP A 49 8.87 -11.97 -1.70
C ASP A 49 9.34 -10.58 -2.15
N PHE A 50 9.68 -9.73 -1.20
CA PHE A 50 10.22 -8.39 -1.45
C PHE A 50 11.76 -8.43 -1.52
N SER A 51 12.29 -9.32 -2.35
CA SER A 51 13.73 -9.50 -2.50
C SER A 51 14.42 -8.19 -2.89
N VAL A 52 15.50 -7.85 -2.19
CA VAL A 52 16.35 -6.70 -2.49
C VAL A 52 17.71 -7.22 -2.97
N PRO A 53 18.29 -6.67 -4.06
CA PRO A 53 19.65 -7.02 -4.48
C PRO A 53 20.68 -6.72 -3.38
N ASP A 54 21.71 -7.56 -3.25
CA ASP A 54 22.76 -7.43 -2.22
C ASP A 54 23.53 -6.11 -2.31
N GLU A 55 23.53 -5.45 -3.47
CA GLU A 55 24.19 -4.16 -3.68
C GLU A 55 23.44 -2.97 -3.05
N MET A 56 22.29 -3.19 -2.43
CA MET A 56 21.48 -2.14 -1.81
C MET A 56 21.73 -2.06 -0.30
N ASP A 57 21.77 -0.84 0.24
CA ASP A 57 21.99 -0.58 1.67
C ASP A 57 20.74 -0.84 2.55
N PHE A 58 19.79 -1.66 2.10
CA PHE A 58 18.59 -2.02 2.86
C PHE A 58 18.12 -3.45 2.56
N HIS A 59 17.40 -4.05 3.50
CA HIS A 59 17.04 -5.48 3.44
C HIS A 59 15.57 -5.76 3.09
N GLY A 60 14.73 -4.73 2.99
CA GLY A 60 13.32 -4.90 2.66
C GLY A 60 12.51 -3.61 2.79
N PRO A 61 11.18 -3.71 2.58
CA PRO A 61 10.30 -2.58 2.70
C PRO A 61 10.17 -2.11 4.15
N ASN A 62 9.98 -0.81 4.34
CA ASN A 62 9.72 -0.20 5.65
C ASN A 62 8.47 0.69 5.65
N ILE A 63 7.83 0.86 4.49
CA ILE A 63 6.67 1.73 4.34
C ILE A 63 5.71 1.19 3.27
N ILE A 64 4.42 1.41 3.53
CA ILE A 64 3.35 1.27 2.56
C ILE A 64 2.80 2.68 2.32
N GLN A 65 2.90 3.18 1.10
CA GLN A 65 2.27 4.44 0.67
C GLN A 65 0.92 4.16 0.02
N ILE A 66 -0.07 4.97 0.38
CA ILE A 66 -1.43 4.93 -0.16
C ILE A 66 -1.69 6.29 -0.81
N ILE A 67 -1.89 6.30 -2.12
CA ILE A 67 -1.96 7.51 -2.93
C ILE A 67 -3.34 7.59 -3.57
N LEU A 68 -4.08 8.66 -3.26
CA LEU A 68 -5.41 8.95 -3.78
C LEU A 68 -5.37 10.25 -4.56
N GLY A 69 -5.27 10.18 -5.89
CA GLY A 69 -5.08 11.37 -6.72
C GLY A 69 -3.76 12.10 -6.41
N LYS A 70 -3.75 13.43 -6.55
CA LYS A 70 -2.52 14.25 -6.45
C LYS A 70 -2.23 14.78 -5.04
N ASP A 71 -3.28 14.99 -4.25
CA ASP A 71 -3.19 15.80 -3.02
C ASP A 71 -3.52 15.01 -1.74
N ARG A 72 -3.78 13.70 -1.88
CA ARG A 72 -4.10 12.82 -0.75
C ARG A 72 -3.13 11.66 -0.72
N LEU A 73 -2.07 11.87 0.05
CA LEU A 73 -0.94 10.97 0.22
C LEU A 73 -0.94 10.48 1.66
N TYR A 74 -0.92 9.18 1.85
CA TYR A 74 -0.91 8.56 3.16
C TYR A 74 0.16 7.48 3.23
N ALA A 75 0.53 7.11 4.45
CA ALA A 75 1.40 5.98 4.67
C ALA A 75 1.06 5.20 5.93
N MET A 76 1.61 4.01 6.02
CA MET A 76 1.74 3.23 7.24
C MET A 76 3.09 2.52 7.26
N ALA A 77 3.59 2.18 8.44
CA ALA A 77 4.82 1.43 8.58
C ALA A 77 4.64 0.01 8.01
N TYR A 78 5.68 -0.50 7.36
CA TYR A 78 5.82 -1.92 7.05
C TYR A 78 6.72 -2.54 8.11
N GLU A 79 6.27 -3.63 8.72
CA GLU A 79 6.98 -4.35 9.79
C GLU A 79 7.25 -5.79 9.34
N GLU A 80 8.47 -6.27 9.57
CA GLU A 80 8.96 -7.57 9.03
C GLU A 80 8.12 -8.77 9.47
N ASP A 81 7.59 -8.76 10.70
CA ASP A 81 6.77 -9.85 11.25
C ASP A 81 5.26 -9.66 11.03
N VAL A 82 4.85 -8.60 10.30
CA VAL A 82 3.44 -8.30 10.02
C VAL A 82 3.12 -8.60 8.57
N THR A 83 2.14 -9.48 8.37
CA THR A 83 1.72 -9.94 7.03
C THR A 83 0.36 -9.40 6.61
N GLU A 84 -0.37 -8.73 7.50
CA GLU A 84 -1.70 -8.18 7.24
C GLU A 84 -1.80 -6.73 7.73
N TYR A 85 -2.10 -5.83 6.81
CA TYR A 85 -2.16 -4.39 7.06
C TYR A 85 -3.57 -3.88 6.81
N THR A 86 -4.25 -3.43 7.86
CA THR A 86 -5.61 -2.87 7.72
C THR A 86 -5.53 -1.41 7.28
N VAL A 87 -5.83 -1.15 6.00
CA VAL A 87 -5.88 0.19 5.41
C VAL A 87 -7.25 0.81 5.63
N ARG A 88 -7.37 1.67 6.64
CA ARG A 88 -8.60 2.40 7.00
C ARG A 88 -8.30 3.69 7.77
N ALA A 89 -9.34 4.49 8.01
CA ALA A 89 -9.25 5.65 8.90
C ALA A 89 -8.71 5.26 10.29
N GLY A 90 -7.73 6.02 10.77
CA GLY A 90 -7.05 5.79 12.05
C GLY A 90 -5.82 4.88 12.00
N ASN A 91 -5.60 4.15 10.90
CA ASN A 91 -4.44 3.28 10.73
C ASN A 91 -3.38 3.82 9.74
N VAL A 92 -3.70 4.92 9.05
CA VAL A 92 -2.78 5.57 8.10
C VAL A 92 -2.50 7.00 8.54
N VAL A 93 -1.29 7.48 8.26
CA VAL A 93 -0.83 8.84 8.55
C VAL A 93 -0.81 9.68 7.27
N PRO A 94 -1.30 10.93 7.29
CA PRO A 94 -1.19 11.83 6.15
C PRO A 94 0.26 12.26 5.91
N LEU A 95 0.64 12.35 4.63
CA LEU A 95 1.94 12.84 4.18
C LEU A 95 1.81 14.18 3.46
N TYR A 96 2.90 14.95 3.42
CA TYR A 96 3.06 16.13 2.55
C TYR A 96 1.92 17.17 2.60
N GLY A 97 1.38 17.44 3.79
CA GLY A 97 0.29 18.41 3.97
C GLY A 97 -1.11 17.89 3.59
N SER A 98 -1.24 16.59 3.32
CA SER A 98 -2.54 15.95 3.11
C SER A 98 -3.44 16.11 4.34
N THR A 99 -4.75 16.23 4.11
CA THR A 99 -5.75 16.18 5.18
C THR A 99 -5.83 14.77 5.76
N SER A 100 -6.29 14.64 7.00
CA SER A 100 -6.49 13.35 7.67
C SER A 100 -7.35 12.39 6.82
N PHE A 101 -6.97 11.12 6.78
CA PHE A 101 -7.72 10.09 6.06
C PHE A 101 -9.04 9.78 6.77
N THR A 102 -10.16 10.01 6.08
CA THR A 102 -11.51 9.76 6.60
C THR A 102 -12.16 8.50 6.02
N GLY A 103 -11.54 7.89 5.00
CA GLY A 103 -12.08 6.76 4.26
C GLY A 103 -11.89 6.92 2.76
N PHE A 104 -12.42 5.96 2.01
CA PHE A 104 -12.44 5.97 0.55
C PHE A 104 -13.76 6.55 0.02
N GLU A 105 -13.71 7.14 -1.16
CA GLU A 105 -14.89 7.56 -1.92
C GLU A 105 -15.13 6.59 -3.08
N GLY A 106 -16.40 6.36 -3.43
CA GLY A 106 -16.75 5.52 -4.58
C GLY A 106 -16.24 6.12 -5.89
N GLY A 107 -15.67 5.29 -6.77
CA GLY A 107 -15.04 5.69 -8.02
C GLY A 107 -13.58 6.11 -7.89
N GLU A 108 -12.99 6.06 -6.68
CA GLU A 108 -11.58 6.38 -6.50
C GLU A 108 -10.66 5.29 -7.03
N LYS A 109 -9.57 5.73 -7.66
CA LYS A 109 -8.42 4.90 -7.98
C LYS A 109 -7.31 5.17 -6.97
N VAL A 110 -6.91 4.13 -6.26
CA VAL A 110 -5.90 4.16 -5.20
C VAL A 110 -4.66 3.45 -5.69
N ILE A 111 -3.50 4.08 -5.54
CA ILE A 111 -2.21 3.41 -5.75
C ILE A 111 -1.67 2.99 -4.39
N LEU A 112 -1.35 1.70 -4.27
CA LEU A 112 -0.61 1.15 -3.15
C LEU A 112 0.83 0.93 -3.58
N ALA A 113 1.78 1.53 -2.89
CA ALA A 113 3.21 1.31 -3.14
C ALA A 113 3.89 0.80 -1.88
N ILE A 114 4.49 -0.38 -1.97
CA ILE A 114 5.27 -1.01 -0.90
C ILE A 114 6.74 -0.88 -1.28
N GLY A 115 7.56 -0.42 -0.35
CA GLY A 115 8.98 -0.28 -0.62
C GLY A 115 9.74 0.27 0.55
N HIS A 116 10.94 0.74 0.25
CA HIS A 116 11.87 1.26 1.24
C HIS A 116 12.03 2.78 1.07
N LEU A 117 11.72 3.53 2.13
CA LEU A 117 12.01 4.95 2.22
C LEU A 117 13.32 5.16 2.96
N SER A 118 14.37 5.53 2.22
CA SER A 118 15.65 5.94 2.78
C SER A 118 15.58 7.42 3.19
N PRO A 119 16.09 7.78 4.38
CA PRO A 119 16.10 9.18 4.82
C PRO A 119 17.01 10.04 3.93
N SER A 120 16.86 11.36 4.03
CA SER A 120 17.80 12.28 3.41
C SER A 120 19.20 12.14 4.02
N SER A 121 20.22 12.25 3.18
CA SER A 121 21.64 12.25 3.54
C SER A 121 22.37 13.40 2.83
N GLU A 122 23.66 13.60 3.14
CA GLU A 122 24.48 14.61 2.44
C GLU A 122 24.58 14.32 0.93
N GLU A 123 24.62 13.03 0.55
CA GLU A 123 24.68 12.60 -0.85
C GLU A 123 23.31 12.66 -1.54
N ASN A 124 22.23 12.42 -0.79
CA ASN A 124 20.85 12.48 -1.27
C ASN A 124 20.02 13.40 -0.36
N PRO A 125 19.98 14.72 -0.64
CA PRO A 125 19.33 15.70 0.24
C PRO A 125 17.81 15.52 0.32
N GLN A 126 17.23 14.69 -0.55
CA GLN A 126 15.81 14.33 -0.52
C GLN A 126 15.66 12.86 -0.12
N PRO A 127 14.68 12.51 0.72
CA PRO A 127 14.35 11.12 0.99
C PRO A 127 14.09 10.36 -0.32
N LYS A 128 14.64 9.16 -0.43
CA LYS A 128 14.51 8.31 -1.62
C LYS A 128 13.55 7.18 -1.32
N PHE A 129 12.45 7.11 -2.07
CA PHE A 129 11.55 5.97 -2.01
C PHE A 129 11.88 4.98 -3.12
N THR A 130 12.30 3.78 -2.75
CA THR A 130 12.57 2.67 -3.67
C THR A 130 11.37 1.72 -3.65
N VAL A 131 10.60 1.71 -4.74
CA VAL A 131 9.42 0.86 -4.89
C VAL A 131 9.83 -0.58 -5.13
N GLN A 132 9.29 -1.50 -4.34
CA GLN A 132 9.48 -2.95 -4.51
C GLN A 132 8.22 -3.61 -5.07
N TRP A 133 7.05 -3.07 -4.73
CA TRP A 133 5.77 -3.47 -5.33
C TRP A 133 4.85 -2.26 -5.44
N ALA A 134 4.06 -2.21 -6.51
CA ALA A 134 2.99 -1.23 -6.65
C ALA A 134 1.75 -1.89 -7.23
N GLY A 135 0.57 -1.57 -6.69
CA GLY A 135 -0.72 -2.08 -7.12
C GLY A 135 -1.73 -0.97 -7.26
N VAL A 136 -2.79 -1.23 -8.03
CA VAL A 136 -3.91 -0.30 -8.20
C VAL A 136 -5.18 -0.93 -7.66
N VAL A 137 -5.91 -0.18 -6.83
CA VAL A 137 -7.21 -0.58 -6.25
C VAL A 137 -8.26 0.39 -6.75
N ASN A 138 -9.33 -0.14 -7.33
CA ASN A 138 -10.53 0.60 -7.69
C ASN A 138 -11.55 0.48 -6.57
N ILE A 139 -11.98 1.61 -6.03
CA ILE A 139 -13.10 1.67 -5.07
C ILE A 139 -14.38 1.80 -5.90
N VAL A 140 -15.27 0.82 -5.80
CA VAL A 140 -16.45 0.66 -6.68
C VAL A 140 -17.75 0.83 -5.92
#